data_AF-A0A6V7TKF6-F1
#
_entry.id   AF-A0A6V7TKF6-F1
#
_cell.length_a   1.000
_cell.length_b   1.000
_cell.length_c   1.000
_cell.angle_alpha   90.00
_cell.angle_beta   90.00
_cell.angle_gamma   90.00
#
_symmetry.space_group_name_H-M   'P 1'
#
loop_
_entity.id
_entity.type
_entity.pdbx_description
1 polymer ?
#
loop_
_entity_poly.entity_id
_entity_poly.type
_entity_poly.pdbx_seq_one_letter_code
_entity_poly.pdbx_strand_id
1 'polypeptide(L)'
;MTEMDSSLKEFELIESNNTANIEDNLDLQIEFNELKNKYILLEEKHKNFEEKINIKITSLEEKFGELTEKLEKVNKVCFVNFGNKWKQIEFKFSHFCCENKCINTDKPIGVCINGNGFVNLINWEKIKYIKGNKVNKPGLVYTENSFKIPKEYCVNYSLFYFEIKCKIEGEDNLMHIGILNCENGCVRYFAEEPKILNDLNEKFKLSTFSWNDGDIFGIGVVYPPTNKINELPFVFFTQNGKQIGKSVLLKENYDYLIPYVVLKNCSVEANFGDNLEIKPFCYEISKNFVFKEFY
;
A
#
# COMPACT_ATOMS: atom_id res chain seq x y z
N MET A 1 -70.00 -64.77 -69.75
CA MET A 1 -69.32 -65.41 -68.60
C MET A 1 -67.96 -64.74 -68.46
N THR A 2 -67.94 -63.43 -68.18
CA THR A 2 -66.70 -62.60 -68.26
C THR A 2 -66.76 -61.28 -67.47
N GLU A 3 -67.86 -60.95 -66.77
CA GLU A 3 -67.95 -59.69 -65.98
C GLU A 3 -67.79 -59.90 -64.46
N MET A 4 -67.81 -61.16 -63.99
CA MET A 4 -67.69 -61.48 -62.57
C MET A 4 -66.21 -61.63 -62.11
N ASP A 5 -65.28 -61.61 -63.05
CA ASP A 5 -63.83 -61.82 -62.84
C ASP A 5 -63.05 -60.48 -62.72
N SER A 6 -63.71 -59.36 -63.07
CA SER A 6 -63.15 -58.01 -62.96
C SER A 6 -63.31 -57.43 -61.56
N SER A 7 -64.42 -57.73 -60.87
CA SER A 7 -64.69 -57.17 -59.53
C SER A 7 -63.87 -57.84 -58.42
N LEU A 8 -63.46 -59.10 -58.60
CA LEU A 8 -62.55 -59.78 -57.67
C LEU A 8 -61.15 -59.14 -57.69
N LYS A 9 -60.63 -58.78 -58.86
CA LYS A 9 -59.33 -58.12 -58.99
C LYS A 9 -59.32 -56.72 -58.39
N GLU A 10 -60.44 -56.01 -58.44
CA GLU A 10 -60.56 -54.67 -57.86
C GLU A 10 -60.63 -54.73 -56.32
N PHE A 11 -61.25 -55.78 -55.75
CA PHE A 11 -61.26 -56.04 -54.31
C PHE A 11 -59.89 -56.44 -53.76
N GLU A 12 -59.15 -57.31 -54.46
CA GLU A 12 -57.77 -57.69 -54.11
C GLU A 12 -56.80 -56.48 -54.17
N LEU A 13 -57.03 -55.53 -55.09
CA LEU A 13 -56.24 -54.31 -55.19
C LEU A 13 -56.52 -53.33 -54.03
N ILE A 14 -57.76 -53.27 -53.53
CA ILE A 14 -58.15 -52.42 -52.39
C ILE A 14 -57.65 -53.01 -51.06
N GLU A 15 -57.71 -54.34 -50.90
CA GLU A 15 -57.13 -55.00 -49.72
C GLU A 15 -55.60 -54.87 -49.69
N SER A 16 -54.91 -55.02 -50.83
CA SER A 16 -53.45 -54.86 -50.86
C SER A 16 -52.98 -53.42 -50.64
N ASN A 17 -53.73 -52.41 -51.10
CA ASN A 17 -53.45 -51.01 -50.80
C ASN A 17 -53.72 -50.65 -49.33
N ASN A 18 -54.71 -51.28 -48.68
CA ASN A 18 -54.97 -51.05 -47.26
C ASN A 18 -53.93 -51.73 -46.36
N THR A 19 -53.44 -52.93 -46.70
CA THR A 19 -52.37 -53.58 -45.93
C THR A 19 -51.04 -52.86 -46.09
N ALA A 20 -50.68 -52.38 -47.28
CA ALA A 20 -49.47 -51.57 -47.48
C ALA A 20 -49.50 -50.28 -46.64
N ASN A 21 -50.66 -49.61 -46.54
CA ASN A 21 -50.84 -48.41 -45.73
C ASN A 21 -50.77 -48.68 -44.21
N ILE A 22 -51.04 -49.91 -43.77
CA ILE A 22 -50.93 -50.34 -42.38
C ILE A 22 -49.47 -50.65 -42.02
N GLU A 23 -48.73 -51.30 -42.91
CA GLU A 23 -47.29 -51.59 -42.73
C GLU A 23 -46.48 -50.29 -42.66
N ASP A 24 -46.70 -49.34 -43.56
CA ASP A 24 -46.03 -48.03 -43.55
C ASP A 24 -46.30 -47.24 -42.25
N ASN A 25 -47.50 -47.35 -41.70
CA ASN A 25 -47.88 -46.65 -40.47
C ASN A 25 -47.27 -47.31 -39.21
N LEU A 26 -47.08 -48.64 -39.26
CA LEU A 26 -46.39 -49.38 -38.20
C LEU A 26 -44.90 -49.03 -38.16
N ASP A 27 -44.24 -48.96 -39.32
CA ASP A 27 -42.82 -48.57 -39.43
C ASP A 27 -42.60 -47.13 -38.96
N LEU A 28 -43.46 -46.19 -39.35
CA LEU A 28 -43.43 -44.82 -38.83
C LEU A 28 -43.58 -44.75 -37.31
N GLN A 29 -44.42 -45.61 -36.73
CA GLN A 29 -44.63 -45.65 -35.29
C GLN A 29 -43.41 -46.22 -34.54
N ILE A 30 -42.72 -47.19 -35.14
CA ILE A 30 -41.44 -47.71 -34.64
C ILE A 30 -40.37 -46.62 -34.67
N GLU A 31 -40.19 -45.96 -35.82
CA GLU A 31 -39.23 -44.85 -35.98
C GLU A 31 -39.49 -43.72 -34.99
N PHE A 32 -40.76 -43.33 -34.79
CA PHE A 32 -41.14 -42.30 -33.83
C PHE A 32 -40.76 -42.68 -32.40
N ASN A 33 -40.99 -43.94 -32.00
CA ASN A 33 -40.62 -44.44 -30.68
C ASN A 33 -39.09 -44.48 -30.48
N GLU A 34 -38.32 -44.87 -31.51
CA GLU A 34 -36.86 -44.80 -31.46
C GLU A 34 -36.36 -43.37 -31.30
N LEU A 35 -36.95 -42.42 -32.03
CA LEU A 35 -36.59 -41.01 -31.98
C LEU A 35 -36.90 -40.40 -30.61
N LYS A 36 -38.06 -40.76 -30.04
CA LYS A 36 -38.47 -40.38 -28.68
C LYS A 36 -37.49 -40.91 -27.63
N ASN A 37 -37.06 -42.16 -27.74
CA ASN A 37 -36.06 -42.75 -26.83
C ASN A 37 -34.69 -42.06 -26.97
N LYS A 38 -34.26 -41.73 -28.19
CA LYS A 38 -33.03 -40.96 -28.44
C LYS A 38 -33.09 -39.57 -27.83
N TYR A 39 -34.25 -38.90 -27.93
CA TYR A 39 -34.48 -37.58 -27.33
C TYR A 39 -34.39 -37.61 -25.80
N ILE A 40 -35.07 -38.57 -25.15
CA ILE A 40 -34.99 -38.77 -23.69
C ILE A 40 -33.54 -38.99 -23.25
N LEU A 41 -32.79 -39.84 -23.95
CA LEU A 41 -31.38 -40.08 -23.66
C LEU A 41 -30.51 -38.81 -23.84
N LEU A 42 -30.83 -37.95 -24.80
CA LEU A 42 -30.14 -36.69 -25.02
C LEU A 42 -30.43 -35.69 -23.88
N GLU A 43 -31.68 -35.58 -23.42
CA GLU A 43 -32.05 -34.75 -22.28
C GLU A 43 -31.36 -35.20 -20.99
N GLU A 44 -31.30 -36.51 -20.74
CA GLU A 44 -30.57 -37.07 -19.59
C GLU A 44 -29.07 -36.74 -19.65
N LYS A 45 -28.46 -36.85 -20.84
CA LYS A 45 -27.06 -36.46 -21.06
C LYS A 45 -26.84 -34.97 -20.85
N HIS A 46 -27.74 -34.12 -21.33
CA HIS A 46 -27.68 -32.68 -21.15
C HIS A 46 -27.74 -32.30 -19.66
N LYS A 47 -28.71 -32.88 -18.94
CA LYS A 47 -28.86 -32.65 -17.49
C LYS A 47 -27.63 -33.10 -16.70
N ASN A 48 -27.07 -34.27 -17.03
CA ASN A 48 -25.82 -34.76 -16.43
C ASN A 48 -24.63 -33.82 -16.73
N PHE A 49 -24.58 -33.24 -17.92
CA PHE A 49 -23.55 -32.29 -18.31
C PHE A 49 -23.68 -30.95 -17.57
N GLU A 50 -24.90 -30.40 -17.46
CA GLU A 50 -25.18 -29.19 -16.67
C GLU A 50 -24.80 -29.38 -15.20
N GLU A 51 -25.14 -30.53 -14.60
CA GLU A 51 -24.78 -30.86 -13.22
C GLU A 51 -23.25 -30.89 -13.03
N LYS A 52 -22.52 -31.51 -13.98
CA LYS A 52 -21.04 -31.52 -13.97
C LYS A 52 -20.44 -30.12 -14.13
N ILE A 53 -21.06 -29.25 -14.93
CA ILE A 53 -20.63 -27.85 -15.07
C ILE A 53 -20.83 -27.10 -13.77
N ASN A 54 -22.01 -27.21 -13.15
CA ASN A 54 -22.32 -26.52 -11.90
C ASN A 54 -21.35 -26.93 -10.77
N ILE A 55 -21.07 -28.22 -10.64
CA ILE A 55 -20.06 -28.73 -9.68
C ILE A 55 -18.68 -28.09 -9.93
N LYS A 56 -18.27 -27.95 -11.20
CA LYS A 56 -16.99 -27.31 -11.54
C LYS A 56 -16.98 -25.81 -11.27
N ILE A 57 -18.09 -25.11 -11.53
CA ILE A 57 -18.24 -23.68 -11.25
C ILE A 57 -18.10 -23.44 -9.74
N THR A 58 -18.87 -24.16 -8.92
CA THR A 58 -18.80 -24.04 -7.45
C THR A 58 -17.38 -24.33 -6.94
N SER A 59 -16.72 -25.38 -7.44
CA SER A 59 -15.33 -25.67 -7.05
C SER A 59 -14.33 -24.58 -7.46
N LEU A 60 -14.56 -23.90 -8.60
CA LEU A 60 -13.73 -22.76 -9.01
C LEU A 60 -13.98 -21.53 -8.16
N GLU A 61 -15.24 -21.25 -7.81
CA GLU A 61 -15.63 -20.14 -6.93
C GLU A 61 -15.01 -20.29 -5.53
N GLU A 62 -15.04 -21.51 -4.96
CA GLU A 62 -14.37 -21.82 -3.69
C GLU A 62 -12.86 -21.57 -3.77
N LYS A 63 -12.19 -22.06 -4.82
CA LYS A 63 -10.76 -21.82 -5.03
C LYS A 63 -10.44 -20.34 -5.23
N PHE A 64 -11.32 -19.59 -5.89
CA PHE A 64 -11.15 -18.15 -6.11
C PHE A 64 -11.29 -17.38 -4.79
N GLY A 65 -12.25 -17.76 -3.95
CA GLY A 65 -12.40 -17.24 -2.59
C GLY A 65 -11.15 -17.47 -1.75
N GLU A 66 -10.63 -18.71 -1.72
CA GLU A 66 -9.38 -19.03 -1.01
C GLU A 66 -8.18 -18.24 -1.54
N LEU A 67 -8.06 -18.08 -2.86
CA LEU A 67 -6.97 -17.31 -3.47
C LEU A 67 -7.07 -15.82 -3.14
N THR A 68 -8.28 -15.27 -3.10
CA THR A 68 -8.53 -13.87 -2.73
C THR A 68 -8.13 -13.64 -1.27
N GLU A 69 -8.54 -14.52 -0.36
CA GLU A 69 -8.16 -14.45 1.06
C GLU A 69 -6.64 -14.61 1.25
N LYS A 70 -6.01 -15.51 0.48
CA LYS A 70 -4.54 -15.64 0.45
C LYS A 70 -3.88 -14.37 -0.09
N LEU A 71 -4.42 -13.76 -1.13
CA LEU A 71 -3.89 -12.53 -1.73
C LEU A 71 -3.96 -11.34 -0.77
N GLU A 72 -5.07 -11.21 -0.03
CA GLU A 72 -5.22 -10.20 1.04
C GLU A 72 -4.17 -10.37 2.14
N LYS A 73 -3.77 -11.62 2.42
CA LYS A 73 -2.69 -11.92 3.38
C LYS A 73 -1.29 -11.61 2.84
N VAL A 74 -1.07 -11.61 1.51
CA VAL A 74 0.27 -11.57 0.89
C VAL A 74 0.85 -10.15 0.70
N ASN A 75 0.04 -9.09 0.83
CA ASN A 75 0.53 -7.70 0.74
C ASN A 75 0.28 -6.88 2.00
N LYS A 76 0.19 -7.55 3.16
CA LYS A 76 0.00 -6.88 4.43
C LYS A 76 1.24 -6.04 4.75
N VAL A 77 1.02 -4.79 5.13
CA VAL A 77 2.06 -3.95 5.73
C VAL A 77 2.03 -4.17 7.24
N CYS A 78 3.14 -4.63 7.80
CA CYS A 78 3.34 -4.82 9.21
C CYS A 78 4.09 -3.62 9.77
N PHE A 79 3.43 -2.86 10.65
CA PHE A 79 4.12 -1.83 11.42
C PHE A 79 5.13 -2.47 12.38
N VAL A 80 6.37 -2.01 12.31
CA VAL A 80 7.44 -2.41 13.20
C VAL A 80 7.49 -1.40 14.33
N ASN A 81 6.94 -1.79 15.49
CA ASN A 81 7.07 -0.95 16.68
C ASN A 81 8.55 -0.85 17.06
N PHE A 82 9.06 0.37 17.07
CA PHE A 82 10.47 0.65 17.24
C PHE A 82 10.67 1.89 18.12
N GLY A 83 10.95 1.63 19.40
CA GLY A 83 11.21 2.69 20.36
C GLY A 83 12.36 3.59 19.93
N ASN A 84 12.14 4.90 19.89
CA ASN A 84 13.16 5.85 19.44
C ASN A 84 13.10 7.18 20.21
N LYS A 85 14.15 7.98 20.06
CA LYS A 85 14.25 9.29 20.69
C LYS A 85 15.17 10.22 19.94
N TRP A 86 15.00 11.53 20.12
CA TRP A 86 15.98 12.52 19.69
C TRP A 86 17.27 12.37 20.51
N LYS A 87 18.41 12.39 19.83
CA LYS A 87 19.70 12.14 20.49
C LYS A 87 20.80 13.07 20.05
N GLN A 88 21.00 13.22 18.75
CA GLN A 88 22.18 13.88 18.21
C GLN A 88 21.80 15.21 17.58
N ILE A 89 22.45 16.30 18.03
CA ILE A 89 22.42 17.59 17.35
C ILE A 89 23.65 17.64 16.45
N GLU A 90 23.45 17.60 15.13
CA GLU A 90 24.56 17.67 14.20
C GLU A 90 24.74 19.08 13.65
N PHE A 91 25.99 19.37 13.29
CA PHE A 91 26.42 20.70 12.89
C PHE A 91 27.05 20.78 11.52
N LYS A 92 26.77 19.81 10.65
CA LYS A 92 27.16 19.96 9.25
C LYS A 92 26.51 21.23 8.69
N PHE A 93 27.13 21.84 7.68
CA PHE A 93 26.53 22.95 6.91
C PHE A 93 26.08 24.19 7.69
N SER A 94 26.82 24.60 8.73
CA SER A 94 26.56 25.85 9.48
C SER A 94 25.30 25.83 10.38
N HIS A 95 24.83 24.65 10.78
CA HIS A 95 23.74 24.48 11.76
C HIS A 95 24.15 24.77 13.23
N PHE A 96 25.28 25.44 13.45
CA PHE A 96 25.71 25.84 14.79
C PHE A 96 24.93 27.05 15.29
N CYS A 97 24.66 27.08 16.59
CA CYS A 97 24.20 28.31 17.24
C CYS A 97 25.27 29.41 17.10
N CYS A 98 26.55 29.08 17.22
CA CYS A 98 27.71 29.95 17.01
C CYS A 98 29.01 29.14 16.94
N GLU A 99 30.14 29.79 16.65
CA GLU A 99 31.48 29.16 16.61
C GLU A 99 31.85 28.39 17.89
N ASN A 100 31.39 28.89 19.05
CA ASN A 100 31.63 28.25 20.35
C ASN A 100 30.78 26.99 20.60
N LYS A 101 29.89 26.60 19.67
CA LYS A 101 29.04 25.40 19.76
C LYS A 101 28.34 25.25 21.13
N CYS A 102 27.79 26.36 21.63
CA CYS A 102 27.21 26.42 22.99
C CYS A 102 26.19 25.33 23.27
N ILE A 103 25.44 24.93 22.23
CA ILE A 103 24.47 23.85 22.26
C ILE A 103 24.98 22.72 21.38
N ASN A 104 24.96 21.49 21.87
CA ASN A 104 25.40 20.28 21.15
C ASN A 104 24.86 18.99 21.77
N THR A 105 25.20 17.84 21.17
CA THR A 105 24.77 16.51 21.66
C THR A 105 25.08 16.30 23.14
N ASP A 106 26.23 16.78 23.62
CA ASP A 106 26.65 16.64 25.02
C ASP A 106 26.05 17.73 25.92
N LYS A 107 25.68 18.87 25.34
CA LYS A 107 25.03 20.01 25.99
C LYS A 107 23.75 20.39 25.23
N PRO A 108 22.71 19.53 25.24
CA PRO A 108 21.55 19.70 24.37
C PRO A 108 20.57 20.75 24.88
N ILE A 109 20.83 21.31 26.08
CA ILE A 109 20.04 22.37 26.71
C ILE A 109 21.01 23.46 27.14
N GLY A 110 20.76 24.70 26.71
CA GLY A 110 21.55 25.84 27.13
C GLY A 110 21.11 27.15 26.48
N VAL A 111 22.05 28.09 26.41
CA VAL A 111 21.88 29.40 25.75
C VAL A 111 23.07 29.67 24.83
N CYS A 112 22.81 30.23 23.65
CA CYS A 112 23.85 30.73 22.76
C CYS A 112 24.42 32.05 23.27
N ILE A 113 25.72 32.08 23.62
CA ILE A 113 26.36 33.30 24.15
C ILE A 113 26.43 34.45 23.13
N ASN A 114 26.37 34.13 21.85
CA ASN A 114 26.34 35.13 20.80
C ASN A 114 24.93 35.68 20.55
N GLY A 115 23.89 35.13 21.18
CA GLY A 115 22.50 35.59 21.02
C GLY A 115 21.78 35.09 19.76
N ASN A 116 22.38 34.13 19.03
CA ASN A 116 21.72 33.51 17.87
C ASN A 116 20.63 32.53 18.33
N GLY A 117 19.64 32.25 17.47
CA GLY A 117 18.62 31.23 17.72
C GLY A 117 19.15 29.80 17.52
N PHE A 118 18.57 28.84 18.23
CA PHE A 118 19.03 27.45 18.28
C PHE A 118 17.92 26.47 18.71
N VAL A 119 18.20 25.18 18.57
CA VAL A 119 17.34 24.09 19.08
C VAL A 119 17.86 23.58 20.43
N ASN A 120 16.96 23.26 21.35
CA ASN A 120 17.25 22.50 22.57
C ASN A 120 16.50 21.16 22.52
N LEU A 121 17.16 20.06 22.92
CA LEU A 121 16.47 18.79 23.16
C LEU A 121 16.00 18.78 24.62
N ILE A 122 14.71 19.06 24.82
CA ILE A 122 14.13 19.19 26.16
C ILE A 122 13.98 17.82 26.82
N ASN A 123 13.56 16.84 26.03
CA ASN A 123 13.50 15.44 26.43
C ASN A 123 13.61 14.56 25.17
N TRP A 124 13.31 13.28 25.31
CA TRP A 124 13.45 12.27 24.25
C TRP A 124 12.51 12.49 23.05
N GLU A 125 11.38 13.19 23.23
CA GLU A 125 10.40 13.44 22.18
C GLU A 125 10.32 14.91 21.75
N LYS A 126 10.75 15.85 22.59
CA LYS A 126 10.49 17.29 22.41
C LYS A 126 11.77 18.07 22.09
N ILE A 127 11.72 18.76 20.95
CA ILE A 127 12.72 19.75 20.55
C ILE A 127 12.07 21.12 20.65
N LYS A 128 12.70 22.02 21.41
CA LYS A 128 12.24 23.41 21.54
C LYS A 128 13.18 24.33 20.79
N TYR A 129 12.64 25.16 19.91
CA TYR A 129 13.40 26.25 19.32
C TYR A 129 13.44 27.45 20.29
N ILE A 130 14.62 28.00 20.50
CA ILE A 130 14.84 29.21 21.27
C ILE A 130 15.21 30.33 20.30
N LYS A 131 14.31 31.29 20.14
CA LYS A 131 14.53 32.46 19.30
C LYS A 131 15.68 33.30 19.85
N GLY A 132 16.63 33.64 18.98
CA GLY A 132 17.72 34.55 19.30
C GLY A 132 17.31 36.02 19.16
N ASN A 133 18.10 36.90 19.76
CA ASN A 133 18.00 38.35 19.54
C ASN A 133 18.84 38.83 18.34
N LYS A 134 19.68 37.96 17.77
CA LYS A 134 20.45 38.23 16.54
C LYS A 134 19.91 37.41 15.37
N VAL A 135 20.64 36.38 14.95
CA VAL A 135 20.29 35.56 13.78
C VAL A 135 19.74 34.22 14.24
N ASN A 136 18.57 33.85 13.74
CA ASN A 136 17.99 32.53 13.96
C ASN A 136 18.65 31.51 13.02
N LYS A 137 19.35 30.53 13.60
CA LYS A 137 20.03 29.48 12.84
C LYS A 137 19.19 28.20 12.82
N PRO A 138 19.16 27.46 11.70
CA PRO A 138 18.53 26.15 11.65
C PRO A 138 19.35 25.13 12.46
N GLY A 139 18.68 24.27 13.22
CA GLY A 139 19.29 23.13 13.92
C GLY A 139 18.89 21.80 13.29
N LEU A 140 19.86 20.91 13.08
CA LEU A 140 19.66 19.56 12.54
C LEU A 140 19.75 18.54 13.68
N VAL A 141 18.71 17.72 13.83
CA VAL A 141 18.59 16.76 14.93
C VAL A 141 18.27 15.37 14.37
N TYR A 142 19.04 14.37 14.80
CA TYR A 142 18.84 12.97 14.47
C TYR A 142 18.28 12.19 15.67
N THR A 143 17.61 11.11 15.31
CA THR A 143 17.20 10.07 16.26
C THR A 143 18.38 9.24 16.77
N GLU A 144 18.20 8.58 17.91
CA GLU A 144 19.18 7.65 18.49
C GLU A 144 19.34 6.40 17.62
N ASN A 145 18.21 5.86 17.18
CA ASN A 145 18.18 4.58 16.51
C ASN A 145 17.81 4.76 15.03
N SER A 146 18.44 3.98 14.17
CA SER A 146 18.16 3.93 12.75
C SER A 146 17.11 2.85 12.41
N PHE A 147 16.34 3.08 11.36
CA PHE A 147 15.50 2.06 10.74
C PHE A 147 16.39 1.09 9.99
N LYS A 148 16.49 -0.15 10.48
CA LYS A 148 17.31 -1.20 9.89
C LYS A 148 16.47 -2.11 9.04
N ILE A 149 17.04 -2.63 7.96
CA ILE A 149 16.40 -3.69 7.18
C ILE A 149 16.05 -4.86 8.13
N PRO A 150 14.80 -5.34 8.15
CA PRO A 150 14.44 -6.53 8.90
C PRO A 150 15.28 -7.73 8.43
N LYS A 151 16.06 -8.33 9.34
CA LYS A 151 16.94 -9.47 9.02
C LYS A 151 16.23 -10.82 9.07
N GLU A 152 15.13 -10.89 9.80
CA GLU A 152 14.33 -12.10 9.92
C GLU A 152 13.50 -12.31 8.67
N TYR A 153 13.23 -13.57 8.33
CA TYR A 153 12.39 -13.91 7.19
C TYR A 153 11.02 -13.26 7.35
N CYS A 154 10.74 -12.25 6.52
CA CYS A 154 9.51 -11.47 6.56
C CYS A 154 8.77 -11.66 5.23
N VAL A 155 7.59 -12.26 5.30
CA VAL A 155 6.70 -12.45 4.13
C VAL A 155 5.89 -11.19 3.81
N ASN A 156 5.85 -10.24 4.74
CA ASN A 156 5.07 -9.02 4.67
C ASN A 156 5.98 -7.81 4.48
N TYR A 157 5.40 -6.70 4.01
CA TYR A 157 6.11 -5.44 4.00
C TYR A 157 6.29 -4.95 5.44
N SER A 158 7.44 -4.36 5.74
CA SER A 158 7.73 -3.83 7.07
C SER A 158 7.69 -2.31 7.03
N LEU A 159 6.85 -1.70 7.86
CA LEU A 159 6.69 -0.24 7.96
C LEU A 159 7.35 0.29 9.23
N PHE A 160 8.32 1.16 9.06
CA PHE A 160 8.80 2.07 10.10
C PHE A 160 8.16 3.42 9.90
N TYR A 161 7.63 4.03 10.97
CA TYR A 161 6.88 5.27 10.86
C TYR A 161 7.02 6.10 12.15
N PHE A 162 7.14 7.41 12.00
CA PHE A 162 7.03 8.35 13.13
C PHE A 162 6.38 9.66 12.68
N GLU A 163 5.86 10.40 13.65
CA GLU A 163 5.25 11.71 13.44
C GLU A 163 5.95 12.79 14.27
N ILE A 164 5.85 14.04 13.82
CA ILE A 164 6.19 15.24 14.57
C ILE A 164 5.01 16.20 14.53
N LYS A 165 4.58 16.67 15.70
CA LYS A 165 3.65 17.80 15.81
C LYS A 165 4.45 19.08 15.86
N CYS A 166 4.20 19.98 14.92
CA CYS A 166 4.93 21.23 14.78
C CYS A 166 4.30 22.36 15.59
N LYS A 167 5.12 23.24 16.15
CA LYS A 167 4.72 24.50 16.77
C LYS A 167 5.55 25.64 16.18
N ILE A 168 4.90 26.61 15.55
CA ILE A 168 5.54 27.79 14.95
C ILE A 168 5.85 28.79 16.07
N GLU A 169 7.13 29.19 16.19
CA GLU A 169 7.62 30.10 17.24
C GLU A 169 7.94 31.51 16.68
N GLY A 170 7.82 31.72 15.36
CA GLY A 170 8.03 33.01 14.72
C GLY A 170 7.96 32.95 13.20
N GLU A 171 8.21 34.09 12.56
CA GLU A 171 8.30 34.24 11.09
C GLU A 171 9.57 33.59 10.52
N ASP A 172 9.64 33.42 9.19
CA ASP A 172 10.79 32.81 8.50
C ASP A 172 11.14 31.43 9.10
N ASN A 173 10.09 30.64 9.32
CA ASN A 173 10.13 29.29 9.83
C ASN A 173 10.58 28.30 8.75
N LEU A 174 11.43 27.35 9.14
CA LEU A 174 11.91 26.27 8.29
C LEU A 174 11.71 24.96 9.03
N MET A 175 11.08 23.99 8.37
CA MET A 175 10.96 22.64 8.88
C MET A 175 11.21 21.65 7.76
N HIS A 176 12.24 20.82 7.94
CA HIS A 176 12.47 19.64 7.13
C HIS A 176 12.27 18.40 8.00
N ILE A 177 11.63 17.39 7.43
CA ILE A 177 11.56 16.04 7.98
C ILE A 177 12.09 15.08 6.93
N GLY A 178 12.93 14.13 7.33
CA GLY A 178 13.54 13.22 6.38
C GLY A 178 14.22 12.03 7.00
N ILE A 179 14.84 11.27 6.12
CA ILE A 179 15.72 10.14 6.45
C ILE A 179 17.04 10.28 5.69
N LEU A 180 18.12 9.91 6.37
CA LEU A 180 19.48 9.89 5.84
C LEU A 180 19.92 8.42 5.68
N ASN A 181 20.47 8.06 4.53
CA ASN A 181 21.04 6.73 4.31
C ASN A 181 22.52 6.67 4.76
N CYS A 182 23.09 5.46 4.75
CA CYS A 182 24.49 5.23 5.14
C CYS A 182 25.53 5.94 4.23
N GLU A 183 25.15 6.37 3.03
CA GLU A 183 26.00 7.06 2.06
C GLU A 183 25.86 8.59 2.08
N ASN A 184 25.11 9.13 3.04
CA ASN A 184 24.73 10.55 3.15
C ASN A 184 23.72 11.04 2.09
N GLY A 185 23.13 10.15 1.29
CA GLY A 185 21.94 10.46 0.50
C GLY A 185 20.73 10.66 1.42
N CYS A 186 19.84 11.58 1.07
CA CYS A 186 18.70 11.91 1.92
C CYS A 186 17.40 12.00 1.13
N VAL A 187 16.33 11.44 1.67
CA VAL A 187 14.96 11.69 1.20
C VAL A 187 14.28 12.57 2.24
N ARG A 188 13.75 13.71 1.80
CA ARG A 188 13.22 14.73 2.73
C ARG A 188 12.10 15.55 2.15
N TYR A 189 11.26 16.02 3.05
CA TYR A 189 10.17 16.94 2.80
C TYR A 189 10.51 18.33 3.37
N PHE A 190 10.21 19.38 2.60
CA PHE A 190 10.37 20.78 2.98
C PHE A 190 8.99 21.39 3.18
N ALA A 191 8.68 21.89 4.38
CA ALA A 191 7.37 22.46 4.67
C ALA A 191 7.22 23.92 4.23
N GLU A 192 8.30 24.71 4.28
CA GLU A 192 8.32 26.11 3.85
C GLU A 192 8.19 26.27 2.33
N GLU A 193 8.65 25.26 1.59
CA GLU A 193 8.50 25.16 0.15
C GLU A 193 8.00 23.75 -0.17
N PRO A 194 6.68 23.52 -0.29
CA PRO A 194 6.10 22.18 -0.26
C PRO A 194 6.59 21.31 -1.42
N LYS A 195 7.69 20.61 -1.16
CA LYS A 195 8.41 19.79 -2.12
C LYS A 195 9.09 18.63 -1.41
N ILE A 196 9.25 17.55 -2.15
CA ILE A 196 10.00 16.37 -1.74
C ILE A 196 11.29 16.34 -2.54
N LEU A 197 12.41 16.02 -1.87
CA LEU A 197 13.66 15.68 -2.52
C LEU A 197 13.96 14.19 -2.30
N ASN A 198 14.37 13.50 -3.36
CA ASN A 198 14.92 12.15 -3.25
C ASN A 198 16.43 12.18 -2.94
N ASP A 199 17.05 11.01 -2.86
CA ASP A 199 18.48 10.84 -2.57
C ASP A 199 19.40 11.38 -3.69
N LEU A 200 18.86 11.69 -4.87
CA LEU A 200 19.53 12.42 -5.95
C LEU A 200 19.40 13.94 -5.87
N ASN A 201 18.65 14.47 -4.91
CA ASN A 201 18.21 15.87 -4.87
C ASN A 201 17.32 16.29 -6.06
N GLU A 202 16.66 15.34 -6.74
CA GLU A 202 15.58 15.66 -7.66
C GLU A 202 14.40 16.24 -6.86
N LYS A 203 13.72 17.24 -7.42
CA LYS A 203 12.74 18.05 -6.70
C LYS A 203 11.34 17.79 -7.23
N PHE A 204 10.44 17.37 -6.35
CA PHE A 204 9.04 17.09 -6.68
C PHE A 204 8.14 18.10 -5.95
N LYS A 205 7.56 19.04 -6.69
CA LYS A 205 6.68 20.07 -6.12
C LYS A 205 5.29 19.48 -5.82
N LEU A 206 4.72 19.83 -4.66
CA LEU A 206 3.36 19.47 -4.29
C LEU A 206 2.38 20.59 -4.71
N SER A 207 1.23 20.23 -5.27
CA SER A 207 0.28 21.16 -5.91
C SER A 207 -0.62 21.91 -4.93
N THR A 208 -0.89 21.34 -3.76
CA THR A 208 -1.81 21.91 -2.76
C THR A 208 -1.29 21.60 -1.36
N PHE A 209 -0.63 22.57 -0.73
CA PHE A 209 -0.11 22.38 0.62
C PHE A 209 -0.03 23.72 1.36
N SER A 210 -0.42 23.72 2.63
CA SER A 210 -0.15 24.78 3.60
C SER A 210 0.42 24.17 4.87
N TRP A 211 1.40 24.84 5.46
CA TRP A 211 1.95 24.48 6.77
C TRP A 211 1.42 25.48 7.80
N ASN A 212 0.69 24.95 8.78
CA ASN A 212 0.07 25.72 9.86
C ASN A 212 0.65 25.32 11.22
N ASP A 213 0.42 26.17 12.22
CA ASP A 213 0.74 25.86 13.60
C ASP A 213 -0.07 24.65 14.10
N GLY A 214 0.60 23.71 14.77
CA GLY A 214 -0.03 22.49 15.28
C GLY A 214 -0.14 21.34 14.28
N ASP A 215 0.22 21.54 13.01
CA ASP A 215 0.21 20.47 11.99
C ASP A 215 1.10 19.29 12.41
N ILE A 216 0.65 18.09 12.06
CA ILE A 216 1.36 16.84 12.30
C ILE A 216 1.95 16.34 10.98
N PHE A 217 3.25 16.16 10.94
CA PHE A 217 3.97 15.61 9.81
C PHE A 217 4.47 14.23 10.14
N GLY A 218 4.37 13.30 9.21
CA GLY A 218 4.90 11.96 9.39
C GLY A 218 5.73 11.52 8.19
N ILE A 219 6.56 10.52 8.46
CA ILE A 219 7.40 9.88 7.45
C ILE A 219 7.40 8.39 7.70
N GLY A 220 7.14 7.65 6.64
CA GLY A 220 7.16 6.19 6.65
C GLY A 220 8.22 5.65 5.71
N VAL A 221 8.89 4.60 6.15
CA VAL A 221 9.76 3.75 5.32
C VAL A 221 9.13 2.38 5.24
N VAL A 222 8.92 1.91 4.02
CA VAL A 222 8.40 0.58 3.75
C VAL A 222 9.50 -0.28 3.14
N TYR A 223 9.90 -1.33 3.86
CA TYR A 223 10.80 -2.36 3.35
C TYR A 223 9.98 -3.50 2.71
N PRO A 224 10.41 -3.99 1.54
CA PRO A 224 9.78 -5.16 0.92
C PRO A 224 10.01 -6.43 1.75
N PRO A 225 9.17 -7.46 1.55
CA PRO A 225 9.41 -8.79 2.08
C PRO A 225 10.80 -9.34 1.70
N THR A 226 11.43 -10.12 2.57
CA THR A 226 12.79 -10.66 2.33
C THR A 226 12.84 -11.65 1.17
N ASN A 227 11.71 -12.24 0.77
CA ASN A 227 11.61 -13.10 -0.40
C ASN A 227 11.44 -12.33 -1.73
N LYS A 228 11.34 -10.99 -1.69
CA LYS A 228 11.22 -10.11 -2.86
C LYS A 228 12.49 -9.29 -3.09
N ILE A 229 13.60 -9.97 -3.34
CA ILE A 229 14.94 -9.37 -3.47
C ILE A 229 15.08 -8.27 -4.54
N ASN A 230 14.18 -8.23 -5.52
CA ASN A 230 14.21 -7.26 -6.62
C ASN A 230 13.37 -6.01 -6.34
N GLU A 231 12.57 -6.00 -5.27
CA GLU A 231 11.84 -4.81 -4.84
C GLU A 231 12.76 -3.94 -3.98
N LEU A 232 12.61 -2.62 -4.10
CA LEU A 232 13.38 -1.64 -3.34
C LEU A 232 12.48 -0.99 -2.27
N PRO A 233 13.06 -0.54 -1.14
CA PRO A 233 12.30 0.15 -0.12
C PRO A 233 11.83 1.50 -0.66
N PHE A 234 10.77 2.05 -0.07
CA PHE A 234 10.28 3.37 -0.45
C PHE A 234 9.90 4.20 0.78
N VAL A 235 9.88 5.51 0.57
CA VAL A 235 9.58 6.52 1.58
C VAL A 235 8.30 7.22 1.20
N PHE A 236 7.43 7.48 2.16
CA PHE A 236 6.29 8.35 1.96
C PHE A 236 6.18 9.36 3.10
N PHE A 237 5.48 10.46 2.82
CA PHE A 237 5.28 11.54 3.76
C PHE A 237 3.79 11.72 4.01
N THR A 238 3.44 12.17 5.20
CA THR A 238 2.05 12.44 5.59
C THR A 238 1.95 13.80 6.26
N GLN A 239 0.79 14.44 6.13
CA GLN A 239 0.39 15.61 6.90
C GLN A 239 -1.01 15.36 7.45
N ASN A 240 -1.20 15.60 8.76
CA ASN A 240 -2.48 15.48 9.46
C ASN A 240 -3.21 14.16 9.13
N GLY A 241 -2.45 13.06 9.17
CA GLY A 241 -2.95 11.70 8.95
C GLY A 241 -3.24 11.33 7.49
N LYS A 242 -2.89 12.18 6.51
CA LYS A 242 -3.05 11.90 5.09
C LYS A 242 -1.70 11.89 4.37
N GLN A 243 -1.50 10.96 3.46
CA GLN A 243 -0.31 10.96 2.62
C GLN A 243 -0.26 12.19 1.72
N ILE A 244 0.92 12.79 1.58
CA ILE A 244 1.19 13.93 0.70
C ILE A 244 2.16 13.51 -0.41
N GLY A 245 1.81 13.83 -1.65
CA GLY A 245 2.59 13.44 -2.83
C GLY A 245 2.63 11.93 -3.08
N LYS A 246 3.49 11.53 -4.01
CA LYS A 246 3.81 10.11 -4.28
C LYS A 246 4.91 9.63 -3.35
N SER A 247 5.05 8.31 -3.26
CA SER A 247 6.19 7.70 -2.57
C SER A 247 7.49 7.93 -3.35
N VAL A 248 8.62 7.93 -2.66
CA VAL A 248 9.96 7.99 -3.26
C VAL A 248 10.57 6.61 -3.17
N LEU A 249 10.81 5.97 -4.30
CA LEU A 249 11.54 4.71 -4.35
C LEU A 249 13.01 4.98 -4.02
N LEU A 250 13.59 4.21 -3.08
CA LEU A 250 15.02 4.27 -2.81
C LEU A 250 15.78 3.57 -3.94
N LYS A 251 17.00 4.02 -4.22
CA LYS A 251 17.84 3.42 -5.27
C LYS A 251 18.31 2.01 -4.94
N GLU A 252 18.55 1.77 -3.67
CA GLU A 252 19.22 0.58 -3.16
C GLU A 252 18.63 0.17 -1.81
N ASN A 253 18.96 -1.05 -1.40
CA ASN A 253 18.64 -1.57 -0.08
C ASN A 253 19.70 -1.10 0.93
N TYR A 254 19.54 0.11 1.46
CA TYR A 254 20.45 0.64 2.48
C TYR A 254 20.27 -0.09 3.82
N ASP A 255 21.39 -0.54 4.41
CA ASP A 255 21.41 -1.28 5.69
C ASP A 255 20.65 -0.58 6.82
N TYR A 256 20.73 0.75 6.84
CA TYR A 256 20.03 1.57 7.80
C TYR A 256 19.69 2.95 7.24
N LEU A 257 18.58 3.51 7.74
CA LEU A 257 18.11 4.86 7.46
C LEU A 257 17.92 5.60 8.78
N ILE A 258 18.46 6.81 8.90
CA ILE A 258 18.42 7.60 10.13
C ILE A 258 17.39 8.71 9.98
N PRO A 259 16.27 8.66 10.73
CA PRO A 259 15.33 9.77 10.83
C PRO A 259 15.97 11.05 11.38
N TYR A 260 15.61 12.18 10.78
CA TYR A 260 16.05 13.49 11.22
C TYR A 260 15.02 14.59 10.97
N VAL A 261 15.25 15.72 11.64
CA VAL A 261 14.54 16.99 11.38
C VAL A 261 15.51 18.17 11.31
N VAL A 262 15.17 19.18 10.51
CA VAL A 262 15.83 20.49 10.49
C VAL A 262 14.83 21.54 10.88
N LEU A 263 15.15 22.37 11.88
CA LEU A 263 14.20 23.31 12.47
C LEU A 263 14.80 24.71 12.58
N LYS A 264 14.03 25.74 12.18
CA LYS A 264 14.29 27.16 12.44
C LYS A 264 12.98 27.84 12.80
N ASN A 265 12.95 28.57 13.91
CA ASN A 265 11.75 29.24 14.42
C ASN A 265 10.53 28.31 14.59
N CYS A 266 10.76 27.02 14.84
CA CYS A 266 9.71 26.04 15.09
C CYS A 266 10.18 24.97 16.08
N SER A 267 9.30 24.61 17.01
CA SER A 267 9.48 23.52 17.97
C SER A 267 8.72 22.29 17.47
N VAL A 268 9.12 21.10 17.90
CA VAL A 268 8.41 19.86 17.54
C VAL A 268 8.28 18.91 18.72
N GLU A 269 7.19 18.17 18.74
CA GLU A 269 6.99 17.02 19.62
C GLU A 269 6.83 15.77 18.75
N ALA A 270 7.70 14.79 18.93
CA ALA A 270 7.66 13.54 18.19
C ALA A 270 6.69 12.53 18.81
N ASN A 271 6.18 11.65 17.96
CA ASN A 271 5.60 10.37 18.32
C ASN A 271 6.35 9.30 17.55
N PHE A 272 7.18 8.51 18.24
CA PHE A 272 7.93 7.40 17.65
C PHE A 272 7.18 6.07 17.65
N GLY A 273 5.96 6.05 18.19
CA GLY A 273 5.13 4.83 18.28
C GLY A 273 5.36 3.99 19.53
N ASP A 274 6.10 4.50 20.52
CA ASP A 274 6.42 3.79 21.77
C ASP A 274 5.17 3.26 22.50
N ASN A 275 4.07 4.02 22.48
CA ASN A 275 2.77 3.62 23.03
C ASN A 275 1.60 4.14 22.19
N LEU A 276 1.13 3.32 21.25
CA LEU A 276 0.04 3.65 20.35
C LEU A 276 -1.36 3.65 21.01
N GLU A 277 -1.52 3.05 22.18
CA GLU A 277 -2.80 3.08 22.91
C GLU A 277 -3.03 4.46 23.53
N ILE A 278 -1.99 5.06 24.09
CA ILE A 278 -2.06 6.38 24.75
C ILE A 278 -1.84 7.51 23.74
N LYS A 279 -0.90 7.34 22.80
CA LYS A 279 -0.50 8.33 21.82
C LYS A 279 -0.54 7.70 20.42
N PRO A 280 -1.74 7.43 19.86
CA PRO A 280 -1.85 6.89 18.51
C PRO A 280 -1.27 7.87 17.49
N PHE A 281 -0.83 7.34 16.36
CA PHE A 281 -0.51 8.16 15.21
C PHE A 281 -1.77 8.83 14.66
N CYS A 282 -1.61 10.02 14.08
CA CYS A 282 -2.66 10.66 13.30
C CYS A 282 -2.91 9.88 11.99
N TYR A 283 -1.85 9.32 11.39
CA TYR A 283 -1.95 8.45 10.23
C TYR A 283 -2.39 7.03 10.59
N GLU A 284 -3.38 6.52 9.85
CA GLU A 284 -3.94 5.19 10.08
C GLU A 284 -3.07 4.10 9.42
N ILE A 285 -1.97 3.75 10.10
CA ILE A 285 -0.98 2.77 9.63
C ILE A 285 -1.57 1.40 9.27
N SER A 286 -2.70 1.00 9.87
CA SER A 286 -3.39 -0.27 9.59
C SER A 286 -4.06 -0.31 8.21
N LYS A 287 -4.35 0.87 7.64
CA LYS A 287 -4.90 1.03 6.29
C LYS A 287 -3.83 1.29 5.24
N ASN A 288 -2.56 1.33 5.63
CA ASN A 288 -1.48 1.53 4.67
C ASN A 288 -1.38 0.34 3.71
N PHE A 289 -1.36 0.62 2.42
CA PHE A 289 -1.18 -0.36 1.36
C PHE A 289 0.07 -0.03 0.55
N VAL A 290 0.61 -1.02 -0.14
CA VAL A 290 1.78 -0.82 -0.99
C VAL A 290 1.35 -0.05 -2.23
N PHE A 291 1.74 1.22 -2.29
CA PHE A 291 1.50 2.08 -3.43
C PHE A 291 2.29 1.60 -4.65
N LYS A 292 1.70 1.74 -5.84
CA LYS A 292 2.35 1.48 -7.12
C LYS A 292 2.77 2.76 -7.85
N GLU A 293 2.61 3.91 -7.21
CA GLU A 293 2.98 5.20 -7.77
C GLU A 293 4.16 5.80 -7.01
N PHE A 294 5.25 5.96 -7.74
CA PHE A 294 6.48 6.57 -7.25
C PHE A 294 6.81 7.82 -8.06
N TYR A 295 7.59 8.73 -7.47
CA TYR A 295 8.27 9.80 -8.19
C TYR A 295 9.43 9.26 -9.03
#